data_AF-A0A535Z9D7-F1
#
_entry.id   AF-A0A535Z9D7-F1
#
_cell.length_a   1.000
_cell.length_b   1.000
_cell.length_c   1.000
_cell.angle_alpha   90.00
_cell.angle_beta   90.00
_cell.angle_gamma   90.00
#
_symmetry.space_group_name_H-M   'P 1'
#
loop_
_entity.id
_entity.type
_entity.pdbx_description
1 polymer ?
#
loop_
_entity_poly.entity_id
_entity_poly.type
_entity_poly.pdbx_seq_one_letter_code
_entity_poly.pdbx_strand_id
1 'polypeptide(L)' 'MGELPDDFADSLARILDPNDHEAAAEIIEAATMLDDVGLRRFMLLFAARVRDADGPVSAEELRTFLQQAARARR' A
#
# COMPACT_ATOMS: atom_id res chain seq x y z
N MET A 1 -14.11 16.91 -3.20
CA MET A 1 -13.80 15.47 -3.42
C MET A 1 -13.57 15.31 -4.89
N GLY A 2 -12.36 14.93 -5.30
CA GLY A 2 -12.15 14.47 -6.67
C GLY A 2 -12.60 13.02 -6.74
N GLU A 3 -13.43 12.68 -7.71
CA GLU A 3 -13.68 11.28 -8.03
C GLU A 3 -12.33 10.63 -8.39
N LEU A 4 -12.17 9.36 -8.00
CA LEU A 4 -11.01 8.61 -8.45
C LEU A 4 -11.09 8.47 -9.98
N PRO A 5 -9.95 8.54 -10.70
CA PRO A 5 -9.91 8.24 -12.12
C PRO A 5 -10.54 6.87 -12.42
N ASP A 6 -11.24 6.74 -13.54
CA ASP A 6 -11.86 5.47 -13.96
C ASP A 6 -10.84 4.32 -14.08
N ASP A 7 -9.58 4.66 -14.38
CA ASP A 7 -8.45 3.73 -14.53
C ASP A 7 -7.64 3.54 -13.24
N PHE A 8 -8.11 4.06 -12.10
CA PHE A 8 -7.40 3.99 -10.83
C PHE A 8 -7.11 2.54 -10.41
N ALA A 9 -8.11 1.66 -10.51
CA ALA A 9 -7.96 0.26 -10.14
C ALA A 9 -6.94 -0.45 -11.05
N ASP A 10 -7.00 -0.21 -12.36
CA ASP A 10 -6.06 -0.78 -13.34
C ASP A 10 -4.64 -0.27 -13.13
N SER A 11 -4.49 1.03 -12.83
CA SER A 11 -3.20 1.64 -12.53
C SER A 11 -2.60 1.09 -11.24
N LEU A 12 -3.42 0.90 -10.21
CA LEU A 12 -2.99 0.29 -8.96
C LEU A 12 -2.58 -1.17 -9.15
N ALA A 13 -3.33 -1.93 -9.95
CA ALA A 13 -3.04 -3.34 -10.25
C ALA A 13 -1.71 -3.54 -10.99
N ARG A 14 -1.26 -2.55 -11.78
CA ARG A 14 0.06 -2.55 -12.44
C ARG A 14 1.22 -2.22 -11.51
N ILE A 15 0.96 -1.50 -10.42
CA ILE A 15 1.95 -1.17 -9.39
C ILE A 15 2.22 -2.38 -8.50
N LEU A 16 1.21 -3.20 -8.25
CA LEU A 16 1.30 -4.41 -7.42
C LEU A 16 1.81 -5.60 -8.23
N ASP A 17 2.55 -6.51 -7.60
CA ASP A 17 2.92 -7.78 -8.24
C ASP A 17 1.64 -8.56 -8.64
N PRO A 18 1.50 -8.94 -9.92
CA PRO A 18 0.30 -9.62 -10.42
C PRO A 18 0.03 -10.98 -9.77
N ASN A 19 1.04 -11.61 -9.17
CA ASN A 19 0.86 -12.88 -8.45
C ASN A 19 0.35 -12.69 -7.01
N ASP A 20 0.35 -11.44 -6.51
CA ASP A 20 0.09 -11.11 -5.11
C ASP A 20 -1.20 -10.28 -4.92
N HIS A 21 -2.04 -10.09 -5.95
CA HIS A 21 -3.20 -9.20 -5.89
C HIS A 21 -4.13 -9.46 -4.69
N GLU A 22 -4.41 -10.73 -4.37
CA GLU A 22 -5.25 -11.11 -3.23
C GLU A 22 -4.57 -10.75 -1.90
N ALA A 23 -3.29 -11.12 -1.74
CA ALA A 23 -2.53 -10.80 -0.53
C ALA A 23 -2.36 -9.28 -0.34
N ALA A 24 -2.16 -8.54 -1.43
CA ALA A 24 -2.07 -7.09 -1.40
C ALA A 24 -3.39 -6.44 -0.95
N ALA A 25 -4.53 -6.94 -1.41
CA ALA A 25 -5.84 -6.46 -1.00
C ALA A 25 -6.05 -6.66 0.51
N GLU A 26 -5.73 -7.84 1.05
CA GLU A 26 -5.82 -8.11 2.50
C GLU A 26 -4.95 -7.16 3.34
N ILE A 27 -3.73 -6.85 2.86
CA ILE A 27 -2.81 -5.95 3.57
C ILE A 27 -3.32 -4.51 3.54
N ILE A 28 -3.85 -4.05 2.41
CA ILE A 28 -4.44 -2.72 2.28
C ILE A 28 -5.66 -2.59 3.20
N GLU A 29 -6.52 -3.61 3.24
CA GLU A 29 -7.66 -3.66 4.18
C GLU A 29 -7.18 -3.59 5.63
N ALA A 30 -6.17 -4.39 6.00
CA ALA A 30 -5.58 -4.34 7.33
C ALA A 30 -4.98 -2.96 7.66
N ALA A 31 -4.40 -2.25 6.68
CA ALA A 31 -3.88 -0.90 6.88
C ALA A 31 -4.99 0.10 7.22
N THR A 32 -6.23 -0.10 6.72
CA THR A 32 -7.38 0.76 7.06
C THR A 32 -7.80 0.66 8.52
N MET A 33 -7.38 -0.39 9.22
CA MET A 33 -7.64 -0.60 10.66
C MET A 33 -6.64 0.14 11.56
N LEU A 34 -5.60 0.75 10.98
CA LEU A 34 -4.69 1.63 11.73
C LEU A 34 -5.38 2.94 12.11
N ASP A 35 -4.81 3.65 13.08
CA ASP A 35 -5.18 5.05 13.30
C ASP A 35 -4.69 5.93 12.14
N ASP A 36 -5.19 7.17 12.07
CA ASP A 36 -4.86 8.11 10.98
C ASP A 36 -3.35 8.32 10.81
N VAL A 37 -2.59 8.30 11.92
CA VAL A 37 -1.13 8.45 11.90
C VAL A 37 -0.47 7.22 11.27
N GLY A 38 -0.88 6.03 11.68
CA GLY A 38 -0.42 4.75 11.14
C GLY A 38 -0.78 4.60 9.66
N LEU A 39 -2.03 4.85 9.29
CA LEU A 39 -2.49 4.79 7.90
C LEU A 39 -1.74 5.79 7.02
N ARG A 40 -1.58 7.04 7.48
CA ARG A 40 -0.77 8.04 6.77
C ARG A 40 0.66 7.58 6.57
N ARG A 41 1.28 6.97 7.59
CA ARG A 41 2.65 6.45 7.50
C ARG A 41 2.75 5.30 6.51
N PHE A 42 1.80 4.36 6.51
CA PHE A 42 1.73 3.28 5.53
C PHE A 42 1.67 3.82 4.10
N MET A 43 0.79 4.79 3.84
CA MET A 43 0.65 5.45 2.53
C MET A 43 1.94 6.16 2.10
N LEU A 44 2.67 6.80 3.02
CA LEU A 44 3.93 7.47 2.72
C LEU A 44 5.04 6.47 2.34
N LEU A 45 5.13 5.33 3.02
CA LEU A 45 6.09 4.27 2.70
C LEU A 45 5.79 3.66 1.33
N PHE A 46 4.51 3.36 1.07
CA PHE A 46 4.07 2.86 -0.23
C PHE A 46 4.38 3.86 -1.35
N ALA A 47 4.03 5.13 -1.19
CA ALA A 47 4.29 6.16 -2.19
C ALA A 47 5.80 6.39 -2.42
N ALA A 48 6.64 6.26 -1.39
CA ALA A 48 8.08 6.32 -1.55
C ALA A 48 8.60 5.15 -2.39
N ARG A 49 8.15 3.92 -2.10
CA ARG A 49 8.52 2.72 -2.86
C ARG A 49 8.07 2.77 -4.32
N VAL A 50 6.91 3.34 -4.62
CA VAL A 50 6.44 3.52 -6.01
C VAL A 50 7.30 4.51 -6.79
N ARG A 51 7.85 5.55 -6.14
CA ARG A 51 8.71 6.54 -6.79
C ARG A 51 10.13 6.04 -7.07
N ASP A 52 10.66 5.19 -6.21
CA ASP A 52 12.07 4.80 -6.23
C ASP A 52 12.37 3.55 -7.08
N ALA A 53 11.36 2.83 -7.60
CA ALA A 53 11.56 1.48 -8.11
C ALA A 53 11.22 1.26 -9.58
N ASP A 54 12.03 0.40 -10.21
CA ASP A 54 11.87 -0.08 -11.60
C ASP A 54 10.98 -1.34 -11.70
N GLY A 55 10.18 -1.68 -10.68
CA GLY A 55 9.37 -2.90 -10.69
C GLY A 55 8.21 -2.94 -9.68
N PRO A 56 7.34 -3.96 -9.80
CA PRO A 56 6.14 -4.10 -8.97
C PRO A 56 6.46 -4.14 -7.48
N VAL A 57 5.48 -3.76 -6.66
CA VAL A 57 5.51 -3.87 -5.20
C VAL A 57 4.94 -5.23 -4.80
N SER A 58 5.72 -6.03 -4.07
CA SER A 58 5.26 -7.34 -3.60
C SER A 58 4.43 -7.25 -2.33
N ALA A 59 3.68 -8.32 -2.03
CA ALA A 59 2.97 -8.43 -0.76
C ALA A 59 3.91 -8.43 0.46
N GLU A 60 5.15 -8.92 0.32
CA GLU A 60 6.14 -8.90 1.40
C GLU A 60 6.57 -7.47 1.75
N GLU A 61 6.75 -6.62 0.72
CA GLU A 61 7.05 -5.19 0.92
C GLU A 61 5.88 -4.48 1.59
N LEU A 62 4.64 -4.74 1.15
CA LEU A 62 3.45 -4.19 1.79
C LEU A 62 3.31 -4.61 3.26
N ARG A 63 3.57 -5.88 3.59
CA ARG A 63 3.59 -6.35 5.00
C ARG A 63 4.65 -5.62 5.81
N THR A 64 5.82 -5.39 5.22
CA THR A 64 6.89 -4.62 5.87
C THR A 64 6.44 -3.19 6.17
N PHE A 65 5.76 -2.53 5.24
CA PHE A 65 5.22 -1.18 5.46
C PHE A 65 4.17 -1.16 6.57
N LEU A 66 3.26 -2.13 6.57
CA LEU A 66 2.23 -2.27 7.60
C LEU A 66 2.84 -2.44 9.00
N GLN A 67 3.85 -3.29 9.14
CA GLN A 67 4.54 -3.51 10.41
C GLN A 67 5.27 -2.25 10.91
N GLN A 68 5.91 -1.49 10.01
CA GLN A 68 6.57 -0.24 10.36
C GLN A 68 5.58 0.84 10.77
N ALA A 69 4.43 0.91 10.09
CA ALA A 69 3.35 1.83 10.41
C ALA A 69 2.74 1.51 11.79
N ALA A 70 2.46 0.24 12.07
CA ALA A 70 1.91 -0.21 13.35
C ALA A 70 2.87 0.01 14.54
N ARG A 71 4.18 -0.09 14.32
CA ARG A 71 5.20 0.13 15.37
C ARG A 71 5.29 1.57 15.85
N ALA A 72 4.84 2.56 15.06
CA ALA A 72 4.87 3.97 15.44
C ALA A 72 3.95 4.33 16.63
N ARG A 73 3.10 3.38 17.05
CA ARG A 73 2.14 3.52 18.16
C ARG A 73 2.72 3.13 19.53
N ARG A 74 3.91 2.53 19.58
CA ARG A 74 4.62 2.15 20.82
C ARG A 74 5.72 3.14 21.13
#